data_AF-A0A8X6GDV9-F1
#
_entry.id   AF-A0A8X6GDV9-F1
#
_cell.length_a   1.000
_cell.length_b   1.000
_cell.length_c   1.000
_cell.angle_alpha   90.00
_cell.angle_beta   90.00
_cell.angle_gamma   90.00
#
_symmetry.space_group_name_H-M   'P 1'
#
loop_
_entity.id
_entity.type
_entity.pdbx_description
1 polymer ?
#
loop_
_entity_poly.entity_id
_entity_poly.type
_entity_poly.pdbx_seq_one_letter_code
_entity_poly.pdbx_strand_id
1 'polypeptide(L)' 'MKPSQLLHKLKTVATSDISENLIKTLWLEKLPELIKTILVDSDENLDKLAVMADKISYMRLPEQRFLQLENLRT' A
#
# COMPACT_ATOMS: atom_id res chain seq x y z
N MET A 1 -2.78 -8.52 -3.29
CA MET A 1 -3.85 -7.60 -2.83
C MET A 1 -3.36 -6.18 -3.02
N LYS A 2 -4.16 -5.29 -3.60
CA LYS A 2 -3.78 -3.89 -3.78
C LYS A 2 -3.85 -3.12 -2.46
N PRO A 3 -2.95 -2.15 -2.20
CA PRO A 3 -3.07 -1.25 -1.05
C PRO A 3 -4.46 -0.63 -0.86
N SER A 4 -5.15 -0.23 -1.93
CA SER A 4 -6.53 0.26 -1.86
C SER A 4 -7.54 -0.78 -1.37
N GLN A 5 -7.38 -2.03 -1.80
CA GLN A 5 -8.24 -3.14 -1.36
C GLN A 5 -7.99 -3.48 0.12
N LEU A 6 -6.74 -3.38 0.57
CA LEU A 6 -6.39 -3.54 1.98
C LEU A 6 -7.05 -2.45 2.83
N LEU A 7 -6.97 -1.18 2.40
CA LEU A 7 -7.63 -0.06 3.07
C LEU A 7 -9.14 -0.29 3.17
N HIS A 8 -9.77 -0.67 2.06
CA HIS A 8 -11.20 -0.96 2.04
C HIS A 8 -11.54 -2.07 3.04
N LYS A 9 -10.77 -3.15 3.09
CA LYS A 9 -10.98 -4.25 4.04
C LYS A 9 -10.83 -3.78 5.49
N LEU A 10 -9.86 -2.93 5.78
CA LEU A 10 -9.70 -2.32 7.11
C LEU A 10 -10.91 -1.45 7.47
N LYS A 11 -11.40 -0.62 6.55
CA LYS A 11 -12.62 0.18 6.73
C LYS A 11 -13.87 -0.67 6.92
N THR A 12 -13.99 -1.81 6.23
CA THR A 12 -15.13 -2.73 6.38
C THR A 12 -15.12 -3.48 7.71
N VAL A 13 -13.93 -3.86 8.20
CA VAL A 13 -13.77 -4.56 9.49
C VAL A 13 -13.82 -3.59 10.66
N ALA A 14 -13.42 -2.34 10.45
CA ALA A 14 -13.53 -1.29 11.44
C ALA A 14 -14.99 -1.03 11.80
N THR A 15 -15.31 -1.16 13.07
CA THR A 15 -16.57 -0.67 13.62
C THR A 15 -16.59 0.86 13.57
N SER A 16 -17.76 1.48 13.61
CA SER A 16 -17.94 2.94 13.51
C SER A 16 -17.20 3.76 14.59
N ASP A 17 -16.63 3.10 15.60
CA ASP A 17 -15.86 3.70 16.69
C ASP A 17 -14.35 3.83 16.37
N ILE A 18 -13.88 3.22 15.27
CA ILE A 18 -12.46 3.28 14.91
C ILE A 18 -12.17 4.57 14.14
N SER A 19 -11.27 5.39 14.69
CA SER A 19 -10.81 6.61 14.02
C SER A 19 -10.07 6.34 12.71
N GLU A 20 -10.22 7.26 11.75
CA GLU A 20 -9.51 7.19 10.47
C GLU A 20 -7.98 7.22 10.64
N ASN A 21 -7.48 7.91 11.67
CA ASN A 21 -6.05 7.92 12.00
C ASN A 21 -5.52 6.54 12.42
N LEU A 22 -6.30 5.77 13.17
CA LEU A 22 -5.93 4.40 13.54
C LEU A 22 -5.95 3.49 12.31
N ILE A 23 -6.97 3.62 11.45
CA ILE A 23 -7.03 2.89 10.17
C ILE A 23 -5.83 3.25 9.29
N LYS A 24 -5.46 4.53 9.18
CA LYS A 24 -4.26 4.99 8.45
C LYS A 24 -2.99 4.35 9.00
N THR A 25 -2.84 4.33 10.32
CA THR A 25 -1.66 3.74 10.98
C THR A 25 -1.55 2.24 10.68
N LEU A 26 -2.61 1.48 10.92
CA LEU A 26 -2.67 0.04 10.64
C LEU A 26 -2.46 -0.27 9.15
N TRP A 27 -3.02 0.56 8.28
CA TRP A 27 -2.86 0.42 6.85
C TRP A 27 -1.40 0.62 6.43
N LEU A 28 -0.76 1.71 6.89
CA LEU A 28 0.66 1.98 6.63
C LEU A 28 1.55 0.86 7.17
N GLU A 29 1.33 0.37 8.39
CA GLU A 29 2.10 -0.74 8.99
C GLU A 29 2.13 -2.00 8.12
N LYS A 30 1.06 -2.26 7.37
CA LYS A 30 0.95 -3.41 6.47
C LYS A 30 1.60 -3.18 5.10
N LEU A 31 2.02 -1.95 4.78
CA LEU A 31 2.69 -1.64 3.53
C LEU A 31 4.22 -1.83 3.63
N PRO A 32 4.87 -2.19 2.51
CA PRO A 32 6.32 -2.16 2.40
C PRO A 32 6.91 -0.79 2.75
N GLU A 33 8.09 -0.78 3.35
CA GLU A 33 8.77 0.43 3.83
C GLU A 33 8.94 1.49 2.75
N LEU A 34 9.34 1.10 1.54
CA LEU A 34 9.46 2.05 0.43
C LEU A 34 8.13 2.78 0.12
N ILE A 35 7.01 2.06 0.15
CA ILE A 35 5.70 2.66 -0.12
C ILE A 35 5.35 3.64 1.00
N LYS A 36 5.60 3.27 2.26
CA LYS A 36 5.40 4.17 3.40
C LYS A 36 6.22 5.45 3.27
N THR A 37 7.50 5.35 2.93
CA THR A 37 8.38 6.53 2.80
C THR A 37 7.84 7.55 1.81
N ILE A 38 7.31 7.09 0.68
CA ILE A 38 6.73 7.97 -0.34
C ILE A 38 5.39 8.57 0.12
N LEU A 39 4.56 7.76 0.79
CA LEU A 39 3.23 8.20 1.24
C LEU A 39 3.28 9.12 2.46
N VAL A 40 4.25 8.96 3.35
CA VAL A 40 4.38 9.79 4.57
C VAL A 40 4.70 11.24 4.22
N ASP A 41 5.38 11.48 3.10
CA ASP A 41 5.68 12.82 2.59
C ASP A 41 4.48 13.47 1.88
N SER A 42 3.38 12.72 1.68
CA SER A 42 2.17 13.20 1.02
C SER A 42 1.10 13.61 2.02
N ASP A 43 0.68 14.86 1.99
CA ASP A 43 -0.38 15.41 2.86
C ASP A 43 -1.81 15.19 2.30
N GLU A 44 -1.98 14.11 1.54
CA GLU A 44 -3.23 13.78 0.86
C GLU A 44 -4.16 12.93 1.75
N ASN A 45 -5.45 12.90 1.40
CA ASN A 45 -6.42 12.07 2.11
C ASN A 45 -6.13 10.56 1.94
N LEU A 46 -6.64 9.74 2.87
CA LEU A 46 -6.31 8.33 2.94
C LEU A 46 -6.69 7.54 1.67
N ASP A 47 -7.79 7.92 1.01
CA ASP A 47 -8.24 7.30 -0.23
C ASP A 47 -7.30 7.62 -1.41
N LYS A 48 -6.80 8.86 -1.53
CA LYS A 48 -5.79 9.23 -2.53
C LYS A 48 -4.44 8.57 -2.26
N LEU A 49 -4.03 8.49 -0.99
CA LEU A 49 -2.83 7.75 -0.59
C LEU A 49 -2.94 6.28 -1.01
N ALA A 50 -4.12 5.66 -0.85
CA ALA A 50 -4.36 4.30 -1.31
C ALA A 50 -4.22 4.15 -2.83
N VAL A 51 -4.72 5.10 -3.62
CA VAL A 51 -4.54 5.10 -5.08
C VAL A 51 -3.07 5.28 -5.45
N MET A 52 -2.33 6.14 -4.74
CA MET A 52 -0.90 6.33 -4.97
C MET A 52 -0.11 5.05 -4.63
N ALA A 53 -0.42 4.43 -3.51
CA ALA A 53 0.17 3.16 -3.08
C ALA A 53 -0.06 2.05 -4.12
N ASP A 54 -1.25 1.98 -4.73
CA ASP A 54 -1.53 1.05 -5.82
C ASP A 54 -0.62 1.28 -7.03
N LYS A 55 -0.40 2.54 -7.41
CA LYS A 55 0.49 2.89 -8.54
C LYS A 55 1.94 2.50 -8.24
N ILE A 56 2.44 2.81 -7.03
CA ILE A 56 3.80 2.45 -6.60
C ILE A 56 3.95 0.93 -6.57
N SER A 57 2.97 0.22 -6.03
CA SER A 57 2.95 -1.24 -6.00
C SER A 57 2.94 -1.84 -7.41
N TYR A 58 2.26 -1.19 -8.36
CA TYR A 58 2.24 -1.62 -9.76
C TYR A 58 3.57 -1.33 -10.47
N MET A 59 4.19 -0.18 -10.22
CA MET A 59 5.50 0.18 -10.78
C MET A 59 6.64 -0.70 -10.26
N ARG A 60 6.52 -1.28 -9.07
CA ARG A 60 7.48 -2.26 -8.53
C ARG A 60 7.37 -3.67 -9.15
N LEU A 61 6.23 -4.01 -9.76
CA LEU A 61 6.05 -5.33 -10.40
C LEU A 61 7.00 -5.58 -11.58
N PRO A 62 7.28 -4.64 -12.50
CA PRO A 62 8.21 -4.90 -13.60
C PRO A 62 9.62 -5.21 -13.12
N GLU A 63 10.20 -4.42 -12.22
CA GLU A 63 11.61 -4.58 -11.78
C GLU A 63 11.85 -5.93 -11.07
N GLN A 64 10.91 -6.36 -10.21
CA GLN A 64 11.03 -7.65 -9.53
C GLN A 64 10.83 -8.84 -10.48
N ARG A 65 10.01 -8.68 -11.52
CA ARG A 65 9.77 -9.73 -12.51
C ARG A 65 10.99 -9.97 -13.39
N PHE A 66 11.77 -8.92 -13.72
CA PHE A 66 13.04 -9.08 -14.42
C PHE A 66 14.07 -9.85 -13.58
N LEU A 67 14.19 -9.52 -12.29
CA LEU A 67 15.08 -10.23 -11.36
C LEU A 67 14.66 -11.70 -11.12
N GLN A 68 13.36 -11.99 -11.17
CA GLN A 68 12.85 -13.36 -11.04
C GLN A 68 13.10 -14.21 -12.30
N LEU A 69 13.08 -13.59 -13.49
CA LEU A 69 13.33 -14.28 -14.75
C LEU A 69 14.82 -14.59 -14.96
N GLU A 70 15.72 -13.73 -14.47
CA GLU A 70 17.16 -14.02 -14.52
C GLU A 70 17.56 -15.19 -13.61
N ASN A 71 16.95 -15.31 -12.43
CA ASN A 71 17.21 -16.42 -11.50
C ASN A 71 16.69 -17.79 -11.99
N LEU A 72 15.83 -17.83 -13.01
CA LEU A 72 15.32 -19.06 -13.64
C LEU A 72 16.13 -19.50 -14.87
N ARG A 73 17.13 -18.71 -15.28
CA ARG A 73 18.03 -19.02 -16.40
C ARG A 73 19.34 -19.70 -15.99
N THR A 74 19.51 -20.01 -14.70
CA THR A 74 20.67 -20.71 -14.13
C THR A 74 20.26 -22.09 -13.66
#